data_AF-A0A645JN01-F1
#
_entry.id   AF-A0A645JN01-F1
#
_cell.length_a   1.000
_cell.length_b   1.000
_cell.length_c   1.000
_cell.angle_alpha   90.00
_cell.angle_beta   90.00
_cell.angle_gamma   90.00
#
_symmetry.space_group_name_H-M   'P 1'
#
loop_
_entity.id
_entity.type
_entity.pdbx_description
1 polymer ?
#
loop_
_entity_poly.entity_id
_entity_poly.type
_entity_poly.pdbx_seq_one_letter_code
_entity_poly.pdbx_strand_id
1 'polypeptide(L)'
;MDFKYSSILDKGESMPDAYERLLLDCMLGDQTLFIRSDTIELAWQLLTPVLNAWESKSPNSGELYTYPAGSWGPKASDKLIQDDDRFWRQN
;
A
#
# COMPACT_ATOMS: atom_id res chain seq x y z
N MET A 1 5.92 24.05 -1.86
CA MET A 1 4.76 24.47 -1.06
C MET A 1 4.60 23.44 0.03
N ASP A 2 4.61 23.85 1.30
CA ASP A 2 4.51 22.94 2.43
C ASP A 2 3.14 23.12 3.10
N PHE A 3 2.29 22.11 2.97
CA PHE A 3 0.99 22.04 3.63
C PHE A 3 1.04 20.99 4.75
N LYS A 4 0.58 21.34 5.95
CA LYS A 4 0.52 20.44 7.11
C LYS A 4 -0.87 20.47 7.73
N TYR A 5 -1.50 19.30 7.87
CA TYR A 5 -2.83 19.20 8.51
C TYR A 5 -2.84 19.74 9.95
N SER A 6 -1.73 19.60 10.68
CA SER A 6 -1.62 20.08 12.06
C SER A 6 -1.65 21.59 12.23
N SER A 7 -1.47 22.38 11.16
CA SER A 7 -1.53 23.85 11.25
C SER A 7 -2.93 24.42 11.04
N ILE A 8 -3.88 23.60 10.58
CA ILE A 8 -5.27 24.02 10.29
C ILE A 8 -6.28 23.47 11.30
N LEU A 9 -5.94 22.40 12.01
CA LEU A 9 -6.79 21.82 13.04
C LEU A 9 -6.60 22.58 14.36
N ASP A 10 -7.71 22.92 15.00
CA ASP A 10 -7.67 23.56 16.31
C ASP A 10 -7.09 22.60 17.37
N LYS A 11 -6.53 23.18 18.44
CA LYS A 11 -5.93 22.38 19.53
C LYS A 11 -6.98 21.47 20.16
N GLY A 12 -6.89 20.17 19.89
CA GLY A 12 -7.77 19.13 20.42
C GLY A 12 -8.69 18.50 19.39
N GLU A 13 -8.72 19.03 18.16
CA GLU A 13 -9.41 18.39 17.04
C GLU A 13 -8.47 17.45 16.29
N SER A 14 -8.95 16.25 16.00
CA SER A 14 -8.28 15.27 15.13
C SER A 14 -9.09 15.05 13.87
N MET A 15 -8.41 14.62 12.80
CA MET A 15 -9.11 14.02 11.67
C MET A 15 -9.97 12.84 12.17
N PRO A 16 -11.17 12.62 11.62
CA PRO A 16 -11.97 11.46 11.97
C PRO A 16 -11.18 10.18 11.67
N ASP A 17 -11.33 9.18 12.52
CA ASP A 17 -10.71 7.88 12.28
C ASP A 17 -11.25 7.25 10.98
N ALA A 18 -10.43 6.37 10.38
CA ALA A 18 -10.83 5.66 9.17
C ALA A 18 -12.17 4.92 9.34
N TYR A 19 -12.41 4.30 10.49
CA TYR A 19 -13.66 3.59 10.74
C TYR A 19 -14.86 4.51 10.98
N GLU A 20 -14.66 5.64 11.65
CA GLU A 20 -15.72 6.64 11.82
C GLU A 20 -16.26 7.10 10.47
N ARG A 21 -15.34 7.38 9.54
CA ARG A 21 -15.70 7.77 8.18
C ARG A 21 -16.45 6.66 7.43
N LEU A 22 -15.91 5.44 7.43
CA LEU A 22 -16.50 4.32 6.69
C LEU A 22 -17.88 3.92 7.23
N LEU A 23 -18.07 3.96 8.55
CA LEU A 23 -19.37 3.66 9.16
C LEU A 23 -20.41 4.72 8.81
N LEU A 24 -20.03 6.00 8.81
CA LEU A 24 -20.91 7.08 8.37
C LEU A 24 -21.29 6.93 6.89
N ASP A 25 -20.32 6.67 6.02
CA ASP A 25 -20.57 6.48 4.58
C ASP A 25 -21.50 5.27 4.34
N CYS A 26 -21.35 4.18 5.11
CA CYS A 26 -22.27 3.04 5.09
C CYS A 26 -23.71 3.43 5.45
N MET A 27 -23.90 4.22 6.52
CA MET A 27 -25.23 4.70 6.93
C MET A 27 -25.87 5.63 5.90
N LEU A 28 -25.05 6.42 5.19
CA LEU A 28 -25.50 7.33 4.13
C LEU A 28 -25.67 6.63 2.77
N GLY A 29 -25.27 5.36 2.65
CA GLY A 29 -25.28 4.60 1.40
C GLY A 29 -24.22 5.06 0.38
N ASP A 30 -23.17 5.76 0.83
CA ASP A 30 -22.04 6.15 -0.01
C ASP A 30 -21.03 5.00 -0.13
N GLN A 31 -20.82 4.52 -1.36
CA GLN A 31 -19.94 3.39 -1.66
C GLN A 31 -18.55 3.81 -2.17
N THR A 32 -18.25 5.11 -2.21
CA THR A 32 -17.04 5.64 -2.87
C THR A 32 -15.73 5.09 -2.28
N LEU A 33 -15.69 4.86 -0.96
CA LEU A 33 -14.51 4.34 -0.26
C LEU A 33 -14.54 2.81 -0.06
N PHE A 34 -15.54 2.13 -0.63
CA PHE A 34 -15.66 0.67 -0.55
C PHE A 34 -15.13 0.03 -1.84
N ILE A 35 -14.46 -1.10 -1.69
CA ILE A 35 -13.94 -1.84 -2.84
C ILE A 35 -15.09 -2.63 -3.48
N ARG A 36 -15.25 -2.47 -4.80
CA ARG A 36 -16.23 -3.22 -5.60
C ARG A 36 -15.76 -4.66 -5.85
N SER A 37 -16.72 -5.58 -6.03
CA SER A 37 -16.45 -7.01 -6.18
C SER A 37 -15.52 -7.35 -7.34
N ASP A 38 -15.72 -6.73 -8.50
CA ASP A 38 -14.88 -6.95 -9.68
C ASP A 38 -13.44 -6.43 -9.48
N THR A 39 -13.25 -5.32 -8.76
CA THR A 39 -11.92 -4.82 -8.37
C THR A 39 -11.19 -5.82 -7.47
N ILE A 40 -11.91 -6.46 -6.53
CA ILE A 40 -11.37 -7.54 -5.68
C ILE A 40 -10.98 -8.75 -6.54
N GLU A 41 -11.83 -9.17 -7.46
CA GLU A 41 -11.54 -10.30 -8.35
C GLU A 41 -10.30 -10.04 -9.20
N LEU A 42 -10.17 -8.84 -9.78
CA LEU A 42 -8.99 -8.45 -10.56
C LEU A 42 -7.71 -8.39 -9.71
N ALA A 43 -7.79 -7.85 -8.49
CA ALA A 43 -6.66 -7.83 -7.57
C ALA A 43 -6.16 -9.25 -7.26
N TRP A 44 -7.08 -10.19 -7.02
CA TRP A 44 -6.73 -11.59 -6.81
C TRP A 44 -6.17 -12.25 -8.07
N GLN A 45 -6.77 -12.03 -9.24
CA GLN A 45 -6.24 -12.55 -10.50
C GLN A 45 -4.79 -12.11 -10.75
N LEU A 46 -4.44 -10.87 -10.38
CA LEU A 46 -3.08 -10.35 -10.50
C LEU A 46 -2.10 -10.97 -9.49
N LEU A 47 -2.52 -11.09 -8.21
CA LEU A 47 -1.63 -11.51 -7.13
C LEU A 47 -1.48 -13.04 -7.01
N THR A 48 -2.53 -13.81 -7.33
CA THR A 48 -2.54 -15.28 -7.17
C THR A 48 -1.37 -15.97 -7.89
N PRO A 49 -1.00 -15.63 -9.14
CA PRO A 49 0.16 -16.26 -9.79
C PRO A 49 1.48 -16.03 -9.04
N VAL A 50 1.67 -14.84 -8.45
CA VAL A 50 2.87 -14.50 -7.68
C VAL A 50 2.92 -15.32 -6.39
N LEU A 51 1.79 -15.40 -5.67
CA LEU A 51 1.68 -16.18 -4.45
C LEU A 51 1.91 -17.67 -4.70
N ASN A 52 1.31 -18.22 -5.76
CA ASN A 52 1.48 -19.63 -6.14
C ASN A 52 2.94 -19.94 -6.50
N ALA A 53 3.62 -19.06 -7.23
CA ALA A 53 5.02 -19.23 -7.57
C ALA A 53 5.93 -19.24 -6.33
N TRP A 54 5.64 -18.36 -5.35
CA TRP A 54 6.31 -18.33 -4.05
C TRP A 54 6.08 -19.61 -3.24
N GLU A 55 4.83 -20.05 -3.10
CA GLU A 55 4.47 -21.24 -2.34
C GLU A 55 5.10 -22.50 -2.93
N SER A 56 5.06 -22.65 -4.26
CA SER A 56 5.60 -23.83 -4.94
C SER A 56 7.12 -23.85 -5.03
N LYS A 57 7.82 -22.82 -4.53
CA LYS A 57 9.28 -22.61 -4.74
C LYS A 57 9.67 -22.77 -6.20
N SER A 58 8.83 -22.26 -7.10
CA SER A 58 9.10 -22.29 -8.53
C SER A 58 10.45 -21.62 -8.82
N PRO A 59 11.21 -22.02 -9.85
CA PRO A 59 12.41 -21.29 -10.26
C PRO A 59 12.18 -19.78 -10.48
N ASN A 60 10.93 -19.38 -10.75
CA ASN A 60 10.51 -18.00 -10.94
C ASN A 60 10.08 -17.28 -9.64
N SER A 61 10.17 -17.92 -8.47
CA SER A 61 9.75 -17.33 -7.19
C SER A 61 10.64 -16.17 -6.75
N GLY A 62 11.80 -15.96 -7.37
CA GLY A 62 12.78 -15.01 -6.89
C GLY A 62 13.42 -15.44 -5.56
N GLU A 63 14.39 -14.65 -5.11
CA GLU A 63 15.14 -14.87 -3.88
C GLU A 63 14.51 -14.07 -2.72
N LEU A 64 14.57 -14.64 -1.51
CA LEU A 64 14.16 -13.91 -0.30
C LEU A 64 15.29 -12.98 0.15
N TYR A 65 15.07 -11.67 0.03
CA TYR A 65 16.02 -10.66 0.49
C TYR A 65 15.78 -10.27 1.95
N THR A 66 16.86 -10.09 2.71
CA THR A 66 16.81 -9.61 4.09
C THR A 66 17.28 -8.16 4.18
N TYR A 67 16.84 -7.46 5.23
CA TYR A 67 17.21 -6.08 5.50
C TYR A 67 17.17 -5.78 7.00
N PRO A 68 17.98 -4.83 7.51
CA PRO A 68 17.94 -4.42 8.91
C PRO A 68 16.61 -3.75 9.29
N ALA A 69 16.10 -4.01 10.49
CA ALA A 69 14.92 -3.33 11.01
C ALA A 69 15.14 -1.81 11.11
N GLY A 70 14.15 -1.03 10.68
CA GLY A 70 14.24 0.44 10.60
C GLY A 70 14.94 0.98 9.35
N SER A 71 15.46 0.11 8.48
CA SER A 71 15.88 0.51 7.12
C SER A 71 14.69 0.50 6.15
N TRP A 72 14.86 1.13 4.99
CA TRP A 72 13.83 1.22 3.95
C TRP A 72 13.58 -0.08 3.16
N GLY A 73 14.43 -1.09 3.34
CA GLY A 73 14.31 -2.38 2.68
C GLY A 73 15.64 -2.90 2.13
N PRO A 74 15.59 -4.00 1.36
CA PRO A 74 16.78 -4.58 0.74
C PRO A 74 17.23 -3.77 -0.47
N LYS A 75 18.53 -3.83 -0.79
CA LYS A 75 19.11 -3.19 -2.01
C LYS A 75 18.45 -3.63 -3.32
N ALA A 76 17.84 -4.80 -3.33
CA ALA A 76 17.07 -5.30 -4.47
C ALA A 76 15.83 -4.42 -4.78
N SER A 77 15.24 -3.78 -3.77
CA SER A 77 14.13 -2.83 -3.94
C SER A 77 14.57 -1.58 -4.73
N ASP A 78 15.77 -1.08 -4.46
CA ASP A 78 16.33 0.08 -5.16
C ASP A 78 16.66 -0.26 -6.59
N LYS A 79 17.31 -1.41 -6.79
CA LYS A 79 17.66 -1.90 -8.11
C LYS A 79 16.41 -2.07 -9.00
N LEU A 80 15.33 -2.63 -8.46
CA LEU A 80 14.08 -2.84 -9.20
C LEU A 80 13.51 -1.54 -9.79
N ILE A 81 13.59 -0.43 -9.05
CA ILE A 81 13.07 0.86 -9.50
C ILE A 81 14.09 1.60 -10.39
N GLN A 82 15.39 1.42 -10.13
CA GLN A 82 16.47 2.00 -10.92
C GLN A 82 16.56 1.42 -12.33
N ASP A 83 16.12 0.18 -12.55
CA ASP A 83 16.04 -0.42 -13.88
C ASP A 83 15.10 0.39 -14.83
N ASP A 84 14.18 1.18 -14.27
CA ASP A 84 13.32 2.13 -14.99
C ASP A 84 13.80 3.60 -14.90
N ASP A 85 15.08 3.85 -14.56
CA ASP A 85 15.67 5.18 -14.31
C ASP A 85 14.91 6.01 -13.23
N ARG A 86 14.30 5.33 -12.26
CA ARG A 86 13.55 5.94 -11.16
C ARG A 86 14.27 5.73 -9.83
N PHE A 87 13.92 6.57 -8.85
CA PHE A 87 14.42 6.49 -7.49
C PHE A 87 13.28 6.65 -6.49
N TRP A 88 13.36 5.92 -5.38
CA TRP A 88 12.46 6.11 -4.25
C TRP A 88 12.59 7.53 -3.72
N ARG A 89 11.46 8.23 -3.54
CA ARG A 89 11.45 9.64 -3.09
C ARG A 89 12.02 9.80 -1.67
N GLN A 90 11.86 8.77 -0.85
CA GLN A 90 12.46 8.67 0.48
C GLN A 90 13.04 7.27 0.61
N ASN A 91 14.34 7.20 0.85
CA ASN A 91 15.12 5.98 1.03
C ASN A 91 16.36 6.29 1.89
#